data_AF-A0A0Q0CJY3-F1
#
_entry.id   AF-A0A0Q0CJY3-F1
#
_cell.length_a   1.000
_cell.length_b   1.000
_cell.length_c   1.000
_cell.angle_alpha   90.00
_cell.angle_beta   90.00
_cell.angle_gamma   90.00
#
_symmetry.space_group_name_H-M   'P 1'
#
loop_
_entity.id
_entity.type
_entity.pdbx_description
1 polymer ?
#
loop_
_entity_poly.entity_id
_entity_poly.type
_entity_poly.pdbx_seq_one_letter_code
_entity_poly.pdbx_strand_id
1 'polypeptide(L)'
;MMSSSDPFQIRDTYVRVGTMADTYARIAENAFALFLDDAADPSPLFCPPYDPTGAMDREDRKAANGIKTIVFSAMAIEAAVFDLAAIQLGDRVATLYLDKMDLLSKWMIVPRLICGRSLNENGPAFNSLKGLVKARNALVHHKSREWDREGKAERAMTDRWAIFEKDQVPN
;
A
#
# COMPACT_ATOMS: atom_id res chain seq x y z
N MET A 1 -38.89 11.67 -26.81
CA MET A 1 -38.70 11.90 -25.36
C MET A 1 -38.41 10.55 -24.72
N MET A 2 -37.13 10.25 -24.44
CA MET A 2 -36.77 9.05 -23.68
C MET A 2 -36.87 9.40 -22.19
N SER A 3 -37.90 8.87 -21.54
CA SER A 3 -37.96 8.79 -20.09
C SER A 3 -37.06 7.62 -19.68
N SER A 4 -35.91 7.92 -19.08
CA SER A 4 -35.08 6.92 -18.42
C SER A 4 -34.81 7.37 -16.99
N SER A 5 -35.88 7.45 -16.19
CA SER A 5 -35.78 7.39 -14.74
C SER A 5 -36.14 5.97 -14.32
N ASP A 6 -35.32 5.00 -14.71
CA ASP A 6 -35.37 3.71 -14.03
C ASP A 6 -35.06 3.99 -12.55
N PRO A 7 -35.91 3.54 -11.62
CA PRO A 7 -35.70 3.79 -10.19
C PRO A 7 -34.35 3.19 -9.76
N PHE A 8 -33.68 3.86 -8.82
CA PHE A 8 -32.45 3.39 -8.22
C PHE A 8 -32.67 1.97 -7.66
N GLN A 9 -32.09 0.97 -8.32
CA GLN A 9 -32.19 -0.42 -7.87
C GLN A 9 -31.35 -0.59 -6.61
N ILE A 10 -32.03 -0.73 -5.47
CA ILE A 10 -31.42 -1.16 -4.22
C ILE A 10 -31.04 -2.63 -4.40
N ARG A 11 -29.75 -2.96 -4.24
CA ARG A 11 -29.26 -4.34 -4.41
C ARG A 11 -29.83 -5.23 -3.30
N ASP A 12 -30.34 -6.40 -3.69
CA ASP A 12 -30.83 -7.42 -2.75
C ASP A 12 -29.71 -8.07 -1.90
N THR A 13 -28.45 -8.00 -2.37
CA THR A 13 -27.30 -8.56 -1.66
C THR A 13 -26.09 -7.63 -1.70
N TYR A 14 -25.43 -7.48 -0.55
CA TYR A 14 -24.19 -6.74 -0.38
C TYR A 14 -22.93 -7.64 -0.46
N VAL A 15 -23.13 -8.95 -0.63
CA VAL A 15 -22.06 -9.95 -0.65
C VAL A 15 -21.37 -9.92 -2.01
N ARG A 16 -20.07 -9.62 -2.02
CA ARG A 16 -19.21 -9.74 -3.20
C ARG A 16 -18.36 -11.01 -3.10
N VAL A 17 -18.12 -11.65 -4.24
CA VAL A 17 -17.25 -12.82 -4.36
C VAL A 17 -15.95 -12.40 -5.03
N GLY A 18 -14.83 -13.01 -4.64
CA GLY A 18 -13.51 -12.71 -5.20
C GLY A 18 -12.90 -11.39 -4.72
N THR A 19 -13.38 -10.86 -3.58
CA THR A 19 -12.76 -9.69 -2.95
C THR A 19 -11.37 -10.05 -2.44
N MET A 20 -10.39 -9.19 -2.75
CA MET A 20 -8.99 -9.42 -2.37
C MET A 20 -8.51 -8.52 -1.24
N ALA A 21 -9.33 -7.55 -0.80
CA ALA A 21 -8.98 -6.62 0.27
C ALA A 21 -8.50 -7.33 1.54
N ASP A 22 -9.27 -8.32 2.02
CA ASP A 22 -8.95 -9.09 3.22
C ASP A 22 -7.71 -9.99 3.03
N THR A 23 -7.59 -10.62 1.85
CA THR A 23 -6.39 -11.41 1.50
C THR A 23 -5.12 -10.56 1.50
N TYR A 24 -5.16 -9.38 0.87
CA TYR A 24 -4.01 -8.46 0.85
C TYR A 24 -3.70 -7.90 2.23
N ALA A 25 -4.72 -7.57 3.04
CA ALA A 25 -4.53 -7.13 4.42
C ALA A 25 -3.81 -8.21 5.24
N ARG A 26 -4.26 -9.47 5.17
CA ARG A 26 -3.59 -10.59 5.84
C ARG A 26 -2.14 -10.78 5.40
N ILE A 27 -1.85 -10.64 4.11
CA ILE A 27 -0.45 -10.72 3.62
C ILE A 27 0.38 -9.59 4.21
N ALA A 28 -0.16 -8.36 4.25
CA ALA A 28 0.53 -7.21 4.81
C ALA A 28 0.79 -7.36 6.31
N GLU A 29 -0.21 -7.81 7.07
CA GLU A 29 -0.10 -8.05 8.52
C GLU A 29 0.94 -9.12 8.84
N ASN A 30 0.89 -10.27 8.15
CA ASN A 30 1.87 -11.34 8.34
C ASN A 30 3.29 -10.88 7.98
N ALA A 31 3.45 -10.14 6.88
CA ALA A 31 4.75 -9.59 6.50
C ALA A 31 5.24 -8.55 7.52
N PHE A 32 4.35 -7.75 8.09
CA PHE A 32 4.71 -6.76 9.10
C PHE A 32 5.17 -7.42 10.40
N ALA A 33 4.48 -8.47 10.85
CA ALA A 33 4.91 -9.25 12.01
C ALA A 33 6.34 -9.81 11.81
N LEU A 34 6.60 -10.44 10.66
CA LEU A 34 7.93 -10.96 10.35
C LEU A 34 8.99 -9.86 10.23
N PHE A 35 8.63 -8.69 9.70
CA PHE A 35 9.52 -7.52 9.67
C PHE A 35 9.90 -7.07 11.09
N LEU A 36 8.94 -7.03 12.01
CA LEU A 36 9.18 -6.65 13.40
C LEU A 36 10.03 -7.70 14.13
N ASP A 37 9.78 -9.00 13.90
CA ASP A 37 10.60 -10.07 14.47
C ASP A 37 12.05 -9.97 13.99
N ASP A 38 12.25 -9.80 12.68
CA ASP A 38 13.57 -9.59 12.07
C ASP A 38 14.19 -8.24 12.49
N ALA A 39 13.44 -7.25 13.00
CA ALA A 39 13.97 -5.98 13.51
C ALA A 39 14.30 -6.03 15.00
N ALA A 40 13.54 -6.80 15.79
CA ALA A 40 13.65 -6.90 17.24
C ALA A 40 14.75 -7.87 17.70
N ASP A 41 15.18 -8.81 16.87
CA ASP A 41 16.25 -9.75 17.23
C ASP A 41 17.57 -8.99 17.51
N PRO A 42 18.04 -8.97 18.77
CA PRO A 42 19.20 -8.20 19.16
C PRO A 42 20.52 -8.85 18.74
N SER A 43 20.51 -10.02 18.06
CA SER A 43 21.71 -10.71 17.62
C SER A 43 22.63 -9.74 16.88
N PRO A 44 23.72 -9.29 17.52
CA PRO A 44 24.51 -8.25 16.94
C PRO A 44 25.27 -8.86 15.77
N LEU A 45 25.37 -8.10 14.68
CA LEU A 45 26.31 -8.26 13.57
C LEU A 45 27.78 -8.48 14.02
N PHE A 46 28.07 -8.47 15.33
CA PHE A 46 29.40 -8.51 15.93
C PHE A 46 29.56 -9.49 17.11
N CYS A 47 28.60 -10.36 17.44
CA CYS A 47 28.81 -11.39 18.48
C CYS A 47 29.42 -12.67 17.87
N PRO A 48 30.58 -13.15 18.38
CA PRO A 48 31.13 -14.42 17.95
C PRO A 48 30.22 -15.62 18.27
N PRO A 49 30.16 -16.65 17.39
CA PRO A 49 30.83 -16.69 16.09
C PRO A 49 30.09 -15.80 15.07
N TYR A 50 30.83 -14.88 14.47
CA TYR A 50 30.34 -13.98 13.42
C TYR A 50 29.95 -14.80 12.20
N ASP A 51 28.65 -14.85 11.89
CA ASP A 51 28.09 -15.47 10.69
C ASP A 51 27.62 -14.37 9.72
N PRO A 52 28.51 -13.91 8.80
CA PRO A 52 28.17 -12.86 7.84
C PRO A 52 27.06 -13.29 6.87
N THR A 53 26.94 -14.58 6.58
CA THR A 53 25.91 -15.11 5.66
C THR A 53 24.55 -15.03 6.33
N GLY A 54 24.42 -15.50 7.58
CA GLY A 54 23.16 -15.39 8.33
C GLY A 54 22.70 -13.94 8.56
N ALA A 55 23.64 -13.01 8.73
CA ALA A 55 23.33 -11.58 8.86
C ALA A 55 22.82 -10.95 7.55
N MET A 56 23.43 -11.27 6.41
CA MET A 56 22.99 -10.79 5.10
C MET A 56 21.61 -11.36 4.73
N ASP A 57 21.41 -12.66 4.95
CA ASP A 57 20.12 -13.31 4.72
C ASP A 57 18.99 -12.69 5.57
N ARG A 58 19.30 -12.21 6.78
CA ARG A 58 18.34 -11.52 7.66
C ARG A 58 17.97 -10.15 7.11
N GLU A 59 18.95 -9.35 6.70
CA GLU A 59 18.67 -8.02 6.13
C GLU A 59 17.81 -8.14 4.86
N ASP A 60 18.10 -9.14 4.02
CA ASP A 60 17.31 -9.42 2.83
C ASP A 60 15.86 -9.84 3.17
N ARG A 61 15.67 -10.68 4.20
CA ARG A 61 14.33 -11.07 4.68
C ARG A 61 13.56 -9.89 5.25
N LYS A 62 14.20 -9.09 6.11
CA LYS A 62 13.64 -7.86 6.67
C LYS A 62 13.20 -6.92 5.56
N ALA A 63 14.08 -6.62 4.60
CA ALA A 63 13.76 -5.76 3.46
C ALA A 63 12.59 -6.32 2.63
N ALA A 64 12.59 -7.62 2.32
CA ALA A 64 11.52 -8.27 1.58
C ALA A 64 10.17 -8.18 2.32
N ASN A 65 10.16 -8.36 3.64
CA ASN A 65 8.96 -8.29 4.47
C ASN A 65 8.43 -6.84 4.61
N GLY A 66 9.32 -5.84 4.71
CA GLY A 66 8.95 -4.43 4.66
C GLY A 66 8.31 -4.06 3.32
N ILE A 67 8.89 -4.49 2.21
CA ILE A 67 8.34 -4.28 0.85
C ILE A 67 6.94 -4.89 0.72
N LYS A 68 6.78 -6.16 1.14
CA LYS A 68 5.47 -6.85 1.11
C LYS A 68 4.43 -6.08 1.91
N THR A 69 4.76 -5.65 3.12
CA THR A 69 3.86 -4.89 4.00
C THR A 69 3.29 -3.67 3.29
N ILE A 70 4.14 -2.87 2.68
CA ILE A 70 3.76 -1.60 2.02
C ILE A 70 2.92 -1.86 0.77
N VAL A 71 3.39 -2.76 -0.09
CA VAL A 71 2.72 -3.07 -1.36
C VAL A 71 1.34 -3.66 -1.11
N PHE A 72 1.24 -4.67 -0.25
CA PHE A 72 -0.03 -5.34 0.02
C PHE A 72 -0.99 -4.47 0.84
N SER A 73 -0.50 -3.60 1.72
CA SER A 73 -1.36 -2.61 2.39
C SER A 73 -2.02 -1.66 1.38
N ALA A 74 -1.25 -1.15 0.41
CA ALA A 74 -1.80 -0.28 -0.63
C ALA A 74 -2.81 -1.02 -1.52
N MET A 75 -2.52 -2.28 -1.88
CA MET A 75 -3.43 -3.12 -2.66
C MET A 75 -4.73 -3.45 -1.89
N ALA A 76 -4.65 -3.69 -0.58
CA ALA A 76 -5.81 -3.94 0.27
C ALA A 76 -6.75 -2.73 0.27
N ILE A 77 -6.19 -1.54 0.45
CA ILE A 77 -6.92 -0.26 0.47
C ILE A 77 -7.51 0.08 -0.92
N GLU A 78 -6.81 -0.29 -2.00
CA GLU A 78 -7.32 -0.14 -3.37
C GLU A 78 -8.48 -1.10 -3.69
N ALA A 79 -8.37 -2.36 -3.28
CA ALA A 79 -9.47 -3.32 -3.41
C ALA A 79 -10.68 -2.91 -2.56
N ALA A 80 -10.45 -2.43 -1.33
CA ALA A 80 -11.51 -2.05 -0.41
C ALA A 80 -12.36 -0.87 -0.92
N VAL A 81 -11.73 0.17 -1.49
CA VAL A 81 -12.48 1.30 -2.04
C VAL A 81 -13.27 0.92 -3.30
N PHE A 82 -12.74 0.01 -4.10
CA PHE A 82 -13.45 -0.53 -5.24
C PHE A 82 -14.68 -1.31 -4.80
N ASP A 83 -14.52 -2.23 -3.84
CA ASP A 83 -15.63 -3.02 -3.29
C ASP A 83 -16.69 -2.12 -2.67
N LEU A 84 -16.30 -1.11 -1.89
CA LEU A 84 -17.20 -0.13 -1.31
C LEU A 84 -18.00 0.62 -2.38
N ALA A 85 -17.32 1.14 -3.41
CA ALA A 85 -17.96 1.84 -4.51
C ALA A 85 -18.91 0.92 -5.27
N ALA A 86 -18.49 -0.30 -5.56
CA ALA A 86 -19.29 -1.26 -6.30
C ALA A 86 -20.53 -1.69 -5.51
N ILE A 87 -20.42 -1.87 -4.19
CA ILE A 87 -21.55 -2.17 -3.29
C ILE A 87 -22.56 -1.02 -3.27
N GLN A 88 -22.10 0.22 -3.07
CA GLN A 88 -22.98 1.36 -2.78
C GLN A 88 -23.44 2.14 -4.01
N LEU A 89 -22.63 2.19 -5.06
CA LEU A 89 -22.88 2.96 -6.28
C LEU A 89 -23.14 2.07 -7.51
N GLY A 90 -22.95 0.75 -7.37
CA GLY A 90 -23.11 -0.23 -8.44
C GLY A 90 -21.86 -0.47 -9.28
N ASP A 91 -21.74 -1.68 -9.85
CA ASP A 91 -20.54 -2.11 -10.58
C ASP A 91 -20.25 -1.23 -11.81
N ARG A 92 -21.29 -0.76 -12.50
CA ARG A 92 -21.13 0.11 -13.68
C ARG A 92 -20.39 1.40 -13.32
N VAL A 93 -20.73 2.01 -12.18
CA VAL A 93 -20.08 3.26 -11.72
C VAL A 93 -18.65 2.96 -11.27
N ALA A 94 -18.46 1.88 -10.49
CA ALA A 94 -17.16 1.46 -10.01
C ALA A 94 -16.16 1.19 -11.17
N THR A 95 -16.54 0.38 -12.15
CA THR A 95 -15.65 -0.05 -13.23
C THR A 95 -15.41 1.04 -14.29
N LEU A 96 -16.45 1.79 -14.71
CA LEU A 96 -16.28 2.73 -15.82
C LEU A 96 -15.62 4.04 -15.41
N TYR A 97 -15.93 4.53 -14.21
CA TYR A 97 -15.55 5.88 -13.78
C TYR A 97 -14.51 5.88 -12.66
N LEU A 98 -14.70 5.04 -11.63
CA LEU A 98 -13.86 5.11 -10.43
C LEU A 98 -12.55 4.32 -10.58
N ASP A 99 -12.55 3.21 -11.31
CA ASP A 99 -11.37 2.34 -11.41
C ASP A 99 -10.16 3.03 -12.08
N LYS A 100 -10.42 3.95 -13.01
CA LYS A 100 -9.39 4.71 -13.75
C LYS A 100 -8.73 5.83 -12.94
N MET A 101 -9.25 6.13 -11.75
CA MET A 101 -8.73 7.19 -10.90
C MET A 101 -7.49 6.73 -10.14
N ASP A 102 -6.67 7.66 -9.66
CA ASP A 102 -5.64 7.32 -8.68
C ASP A 102 -6.27 7.00 -7.30
N LEU A 103 -5.55 6.24 -6.48
CA LEU A 103 -6.06 5.75 -5.20
C LEU A 103 -6.50 6.88 -4.24
N LEU A 104 -5.79 8.00 -4.20
CA LEU A 104 -6.14 9.12 -3.32
C LEU A 104 -7.47 9.73 -3.76
N SER A 105 -7.62 9.95 -5.06
CA SER A 105 -8.86 10.47 -5.62
C SER A 105 -10.04 9.52 -5.41
N LYS A 106 -9.84 8.19 -5.54
CA LYS A 106 -10.89 7.19 -5.21
C LYS A 106 -11.40 7.38 -3.78
N TRP A 107 -10.50 7.49 -2.80
CA TRP A 107 -10.86 7.66 -1.39
C TRP A 107 -11.44 9.04 -1.02
N MET A 108 -11.27 10.06 -1.86
CA MET A 108 -11.94 11.35 -1.68
C MET A 108 -13.34 11.37 -2.29
N ILE A 109 -13.50 10.80 -3.47
CA ILE A 109 -14.75 10.86 -4.24
C ILE A 109 -15.76 9.82 -3.75
N VAL A 110 -15.35 8.57 -3.52
CA VAL A 110 -16.27 7.49 -3.15
C VAL A 110 -17.04 7.82 -1.86
N PRO A 111 -16.39 8.25 -0.75
CA PRO A 111 -17.11 8.67 0.45
C PRO A 111 -18.02 9.89 0.21
N ARG A 112 -17.63 10.82 -0.67
CA ARG A 112 -18.46 11.99 -1.01
C ARG A 112 -19.75 11.59 -1.71
N LEU A 113 -19.67 10.64 -2.63
CA LEU A 113 -20.83 10.14 -3.37
C LEU A 113 -21.78 9.34 -2.48
N ILE A 114 -21.24 8.58 -1.52
CA ILE A 114 -22.04 7.72 -0.62
C ILE A 114 -22.60 8.51 0.57
N CYS A 115 -21.76 9.31 1.22
CA CYS A 115 -22.07 9.95 2.52
C CYS A 115 -22.33 11.46 2.41
N GLY A 116 -22.22 12.06 1.22
CA GLY A 116 -22.33 13.52 1.01
C GLY A 116 -21.11 14.33 1.49
N ARG A 117 -20.09 13.68 2.06
CA ARG A 117 -18.86 14.32 2.55
C ARG A 117 -17.62 13.48 2.25
N SER A 118 -16.51 14.14 1.90
CA SER A 118 -15.21 13.47 1.70
C SER A 118 -14.49 13.24 3.03
N LEU A 119 -13.39 12.47 2.98
CA LEU A 119 -12.39 12.47 4.03
C LEU A 119 -11.81 13.88 4.24
N ASN A 120 -11.39 14.19 5.46
CA ASN A 120 -10.66 15.42 5.72
C ASN A 120 -9.28 15.34 5.07
N GLU A 121 -9.01 16.19 4.08
CA GLU A 121 -7.78 16.21 3.28
C GLU A 121 -6.51 16.46 4.12
N ASN A 122 -6.66 17.15 5.25
CA ASN A 122 -5.58 17.40 6.20
C ASN A 122 -5.67 16.52 7.45
N GLY A 123 -6.61 15.56 7.46
CA GLY A 123 -6.82 14.64 8.58
C GLY A 123 -5.78 13.51 8.60
N PRO A 124 -5.59 12.86 9.77
CA PRO A 124 -4.60 11.81 9.94
C PRO A 124 -4.79 10.66 8.94
N ALA A 125 -6.02 10.21 8.72
CA ALA A 125 -6.30 9.11 7.79
C ALA A 125 -5.85 9.39 6.35
N PHE A 126 -6.12 10.59 5.83
CA PHE A 126 -5.73 10.94 4.47
C PHE A 126 -4.23 11.19 4.35
N ASN A 127 -3.59 11.73 5.40
CA ASN A 127 -2.14 11.88 5.46
C ASN A 127 -1.43 10.51 5.48
N SER A 128 -1.92 9.55 6.26
CA SER A 128 -1.41 8.17 6.25
C SER A 128 -1.59 7.52 4.88
N LEU A 129 -2.73 7.72 4.23
CA LEU A 129 -2.96 7.22 2.86
C LEU A 129 -1.99 7.84 1.84
N LYS A 130 -1.76 9.16 1.91
CA LYS A 130 -0.74 9.85 1.08
C LYS A 130 0.64 9.24 1.31
N GLY A 131 1.02 9.00 2.56
CA GLY A 131 2.28 8.35 2.94
C GLY A 131 2.41 6.96 2.33
N LEU A 132 1.38 6.12 2.48
CA LEU A 132 1.33 4.77 1.93
C LEU A 132 1.46 4.75 0.40
N VAL A 133 0.72 5.63 -0.30
CA VAL A 133 0.79 5.74 -1.76
C VAL A 133 2.19 6.17 -2.21
N LYS A 134 2.79 7.15 -1.53
CA LYS A 134 4.17 7.60 -1.82
C LYS A 134 5.17 6.46 -1.63
N ALA A 135 5.07 5.74 -0.52
CA ALA A 135 5.94 4.60 -0.20
C ALA A 135 5.80 3.48 -1.24
N ARG A 136 4.57 3.07 -1.54
CA ARG A 136 4.29 2.07 -2.59
C ARG A 136 4.85 2.49 -3.93
N ASN A 137 4.62 3.74 -4.35
CA ASN A 137 5.10 4.24 -5.64
C ASN A 137 6.63 4.24 -5.73
N ALA A 138 7.33 4.55 -4.63
CA ALA A 138 8.78 4.47 -4.59
C ALA A 138 9.31 3.05 -4.83
N LEU A 139 8.56 2.02 -4.38
CA LEU A 139 8.89 0.61 -4.56
C LEU A 139 8.50 0.08 -5.95
N VAL A 140 7.23 0.24 -6.35
CA VAL A 140 6.71 -0.41 -7.58
C VAL A 140 7.09 0.30 -8.87
N HIS A 141 7.44 1.59 -8.79
CA HIS A 141 7.96 2.36 -9.91
C HIS A 141 9.47 2.64 -9.77
N HIS A 142 10.18 1.75 -9.07
CA HIS A 142 11.62 1.84 -8.96
C HIS A 142 12.26 1.82 -10.35
N LYS A 143 13.14 2.80 -10.61
CA LYS A 143 13.90 2.91 -11.86
C LYS A 143 15.35 2.61 -11.55
N SER A 144 15.94 1.63 -12.25
CA SER A 144 17.38 1.38 -12.19
C SER A 144 18.16 2.62 -12.64
N ARG A 145 19.41 2.70 -12.21
CA ARG A 145 20.35 3.75 -12.61
C ARG A 145 21.58 3.09 -13.24
N GLU A 146 22.23 3.80 -14.16
CA GLU A 146 23.52 3.36 -14.66
C GLU A 146 24.55 3.39 -13.55
N TRP A 147 25.41 2.38 -13.55
CA TRP A 147 26.53 2.31 -12.62
C TRP A 147 27.64 3.27 -13.06
N ASP A 148 28.25 3.96 -12.10
CA ASP A 148 29.38 4.86 -12.34
C ASP A 148 30.60 4.44 -11.53
N ARG A 149 31.78 4.59 -12.12
CA ARG A 149 33.07 4.25 -11.48
C ARG A 149 33.35 5.07 -10.21
N GLU A 150 32.70 6.22 -10.06
CA GLU A 150 32.85 7.08 -8.89
C GLU A 150 31.96 6.63 -7.72
N GLY A 151 31.11 5.61 -7.91
CA GLY A 151 30.18 5.10 -6.89
C GLY A 151 29.10 6.11 -6.47
N LYS A 152 28.75 7.10 -7.33
CA LYS A 152 27.69 8.08 -7.04
C LYS A 152 26.30 7.41 -7.04
N ALA A 153 26.07 6.48 -7.94
CA ALA A 153 24.83 5.73 -8.07
C ALA A 153 24.59 4.84 -6.84
N GLU A 154 25.62 4.15 -6.36
CA GLU A 154 25.58 3.32 -5.15
C GLU A 154 25.29 4.18 -3.91
N ARG A 155 26.03 5.29 -3.71
CA ARG A 155 25.79 6.22 -2.61
C ARG A 155 24.37 6.78 -2.61
N ALA A 156 23.90 7.24 -3.77
CA ALA A 156 22.55 7.76 -3.90
C ALA A 156 21.46 6.68 -3.69
N MET A 157 21.77 5.42 -3.96
CA MET A 157 20.89 4.29 -3.66
C MET A 157 20.83 4.04 -2.15
N THR A 158 21.97 3.96 -1.47
CA THR A 158 22.06 3.78 -0.01
C THR A 158 21.37 4.93 0.73
N ASP A 159 21.62 6.19 0.36
CA ASP A 159 20.98 7.35 0.99
C ASP A 159 19.46 7.31 0.82
N ARG A 160 18.99 6.91 -0.36
CA ARG A 160 17.55 6.80 -0.64
C ARG A 160 16.91 5.68 0.17
N TRP A 161 17.58 4.54 0.33
CA TRP A 161 17.12 3.44 1.18
C TRP A 161 17.08 3.84 2.66
N ALA A 162 18.09 4.55 3.15
CA ALA A 162 18.12 5.04 4.53
C ALA A 162 16.98 6.04 4.81
N ILE A 163 16.71 6.97 3.88
CA ILE A 163 15.55 7.87 3.97
C ILE A 163 14.24 7.08 3.94
N PHE A 164 14.16 6.08 3.06
CA PHE A 164 12.97 5.24 2.94
C PHE A 164 12.70 4.46 4.23
N GLU A 165 13.67 3.75 4.79
CA GLU A 165 13.52 3.04 6.06
C GLU A 165 13.07 3.96 7.20
N LYS A 166 13.68 5.16 7.31
CA LYS A 166 13.29 6.16 8.29
C LYS A 166 11.84 6.64 8.12
N ASP A 167 11.37 6.78 6.88
CA ASP A 167 10.00 7.18 6.58
C ASP A 167 8.98 6.05 6.82
N GLN A 168 9.41 4.78 6.90
CA GLN A 168 8.54 3.61 7.04
C GLN A 168 8.41 3.09 8.48
N VAL A 169 9.36 3.36 9.37
CA VAL A 169 9.29 2.94 10.78
C VAL A 169 8.87 4.14 11.63
N PRO A 170 7.63 4.18 12.15
CA PRO A 170 7.27 5.17 13.16
C PRO A 170 8.11 4.90 14.41
N ASN A 171 8.84 5.91 14.88
CA ASN A 171 9.41 5.92 16.23
C ASN A 171 8.30 5.79 17.29
#